data_AF-A0A847TH58-F1
#
_entry.id   AF-A0A847TH58-F1
#
_cell.length_a   1.000
_cell.length_b   1.000
_cell.length_c   1.000
_cell.angle_alpha   90.00
_cell.angle_beta   90.00
_cell.angle_gamma   90.00
#
_symmetry.space_group_name_H-M   'P 1'
#
loop_
_entity.id
_entity.type
_entity.pdbx_description
1 polymer ?
#
loop_
_entity_poly.entity_id
_entity_poly.type
_entity_poly.pdbx_seq_one_letter_code
_entity_poly.pdbx_strand_id
1 'polypeptide(L)'
;MELKFYIESGIIESFVLGLASEAEVEELQHMRRLYPELNTEVEFVERRLERAAFDEPVLPPVEIRDRILQKIRWDHNNGGHFGDNNSNYTFINIQPKDGDHITVHRWWKIFFIIFFIMSKVFLFLAIFYYLKYRQSQEQQHSNLLHPRYQQEQVQSRVL
;
A
#
# COMPACT_ATOMS: atom_id res chain seq x y z
N MET A 1 -19.75 23.49 -43.72
CA MET A 1 -20.67 22.52 -43.10
C MET A 1 -19.79 21.39 -42.60
N GLU A 2 -18.80 21.71 -41.75
CA GLU A 2 -17.63 20.83 -41.58
C GLU A 2 -17.64 20.11 -40.23
N LEU A 3 -17.93 20.83 -39.14
CA LEU A 3 -17.80 20.31 -37.77
C LEU A 3 -18.55 18.99 -37.53
N LYS A 4 -19.82 18.92 -37.95
CA LYS A 4 -20.66 17.73 -37.76
C LYS A 4 -20.15 16.52 -38.54
N PHE A 5 -19.51 16.73 -39.70
CA PHE A 5 -18.90 15.66 -40.47
C PHE A 5 -17.71 15.03 -39.74
N TYR A 6 -16.88 15.83 -39.06
CA TYR A 6 -15.77 15.32 -38.24
C TYR A 6 -16.26 14.50 -37.04
N ILE A 7 -17.39 14.90 -36.44
CA ILE A 7 -18.00 14.17 -35.32
C ILE A 7 -18.66 12.86 -35.80
N GLU A 8 -19.26 12.85 -37.00
CA GLU A 8 -19.99 11.67 -37.52
C GLU A 8 -19.12 10.69 -38.33
N SER A 9 -17.98 11.13 -38.88
CA SER A 9 -17.11 10.32 -39.74
C SER A 9 -16.23 9.32 -39.00
N GLY A 10 -16.07 9.46 -37.67
CA GLY A 10 -15.18 8.59 -36.88
C GLY A 10 -13.69 8.91 -37.04
N ILE A 11 -13.36 10.04 -37.67
CA ILE A 11 -11.97 10.50 -37.83
C ILE A 11 -11.33 10.87 -36.48
N ILE A 12 -12.12 11.35 -35.52
CA ILE A 12 -11.66 11.71 -34.18
C ILE A 12 -11.26 10.45 -33.39
N GLU A 13 -12.07 9.39 -33.44
CA GLU A 13 -11.74 8.09 -32.84
C GLU A 13 -10.49 7.48 -33.47
N SER A 14 -10.39 7.53 -34.80
CA SER A 14 -9.23 7.02 -35.54
C SER A 14 -7.97 7.82 -35.18
N PHE A 15 -8.10 9.13 -35.00
CA PHE A 15 -7.02 10.01 -34.54
C PHE A 15 -6.56 9.67 -33.13
N VAL A 16 -7.48 9.55 -32.17
CA VAL A 16 -7.17 9.22 -30.76
C VAL A 16 -6.51 7.84 -30.63
N LEU A 17 -6.93 6.88 -31.44
CA LEU A 17 -6.34 5.54 -31.48
C LEU A 17 -5.00 5.47 -32.25
N GLY A 18 -4.58 6.56 -32.90
CA GLY A 18 -3.36 6.58 -33.72
C GLY A 18 -3.47 5.80 -35.03
N LEU A 19 -4.70 5.60 -35.54
CA LEU A 19 -4.99 4.88 -36.79
C LEU A 19 -5.23 5.82 -37.99
N ALA A 20 -5.42 7.12 -37.73
CA ALA A 20 -5.60 8.12 -38.78
C ALA A 20 -4.31 8.31 -39.60
N SER A 21 -4.46 8.62 -40.89
CA SER A 21 -3.33 8.96 -41.76
C SER A 21 -2.72 10.31 -41.39
N GLU A 22 -1.46 10.53 -41.77
CA GLU A 22 -0.75 11.80 -41.50
C GLU A 22 -1.49 13.01 -42.10
N ALA A 23 -2.07 12.87 -43.30
CA ALA A 23 -2.85 13.93 -43.95
C ALA A 23 -4.13 14.28 -43.17
N GLU A 24 -4.85 13.27 -42.67
CA GLU A 24 -6.07 13.46 -41.85
C GLU A 24 -5.74 14.09 -40.49
N VAL A 25 -4.59 13.70 -39.91
CA VAL A 25 -4.08 14.28 -38.67
C VAL A 25 -3.79 15.78 -38.85
N GLU A 26 -3.10 16.16 -39.92
CA GLU A 26 -2.79 17.55 -40.22
C GLU A 26 -4.06 18.38 -40.47
N GLU A 27 -5.01 17.83 -41.21
CA GLU A 27 -6.30 18.47 -41.47
C GLU A 27 -7.08 18.69 -40.16
N LEU A 28 -7.19 17.66 -39.32
CA LEU A 28 -7.85 17.76 -38.02
C LEU A 28 -7.14 18.79 -37.12
N GLN A 29 -5.81 18.82 -37.08
CA GLN A 29 -5.07 19.83 -36.31
C GLN A 29 -5.29 21.25 -36.84
N HIS A 30 -5.43 21.42 -38.16
CA HIS A 30 -5.80 22.70 -38.75
C HIS A 30 -7.23 23.10 -38.33
N MET A 31 -8.19 22.18 -38.43
CA MET A 31 -9.57 22.41 -38.02
C MET A 31 -9.72 22.69 -36.52
N ARG A 32 -8.94 22.03 -35.65
CA ARG A 32 -8.92 22.27 -34.20
C ARG A 32 -8.46 23.68 -33.82
N ARG A 33 -7.66 24.34 -34.68
CA ARG A 33 -7.28 25.76 -34.50
C ARG A 33 -8.41 26.71 -34.86
N LEU A 34 -9.25 26.33 -35.82
CA LEU A 34 -10.37 27.14 -36.30
C LEU A 34 -11.63 26.94 -35.43
N TYR A 35 -11.84 25.73 -34.92
CA TYR A 35 -13.02 25.32 -34.17
C TYR A 35 -12.62 24.65 -32.85
N PRO A 36 -12.63 25.38 -31.72
CA PRO A 36 -12.26 24.81 -30.42
C PRO A 36 -13.24 23.73 -29.94
N GLU A 37 -14.46 23.68 -30.47
CA GLU A 37 -15.47 22.63 -30.17
C GLU A 37 -14.96 21.22 -30.51
N LEU A 38 -14.08 21.08 -31.50
CA LEU A 38 -13.43 19.80 -31.81
C LEU A 38 -12.53 19.30 -30.69
N ASN A 39 -11.92 20.20 -29.91
CA ASN A 39 -11.10 19.79 -28.76
C ASN A 39 -11.97 19.14 -27.67
N THR A 40 -13.17 19.66 -27.46
CA THR A 40 -14.12 19.09 -26.51
C THR A 40 -14.54 17.69 -26.93
N GLU A 41 -14.77 17.46 -28.23
CA GLU A 41 -15.11 16.13 -28.74
C GLU A 41 -13.94 15.15 -28.63
N VAL A 42 -12.72 15.59 -28.98
CA VAL A 42 -11.50 14.79 -28.80
C VAL A 42 -11.34 14.36 -27.34
N GLU A 43 -11.49 15.28 -26.38
CA GLU A 43 -11.40 14.98 -24.95
C GLU A 43 -12.50 14.00 -24.50
N PHE A 44 -13.72 14.13 -25.03
CA PHE A 44 -14.81 13.22 -24.73
C PHE A 44 -14.51 11.79 -25.21
N VAL A 45 -13.98 11.66 -26.42
CA VAL A 45 -13.56 10.38 -26.98
C VAL A 45 -12.39 9.77 -26.21
N GLU A 46 -11.38 10.57 -25.84
CA GLU A 46 -10.25 10.14 -25.01
C GLU A 46 -10.73 9.59 -23.67
N ARG A 47 -11.62 10.30 -22.97
CA ARG A 47 -12.17 9.86 -21.68
C ARG A 47 -13.00 8.57 -21.82
N ARG A 48 -13.75 8.43 -22.91
CA ARG A 48 -14.52 7.21 -23.19
C ARG A 48 -13.59 6.01 -23.39
N LEU A 49 -12.50 6.20 -24.12
CA LEU A 49 -11.48 5.17 -24.35
C LEU A 49 -10.72 4.84 -23.06
N GLU A 50 -10.35 5.85 -22.28
CA GLU A 50 -9.70 5.69 -20.98
C GLU A 50 -10.56 4.82 -20.04
N ARG A 51 -11.85 5.13 -19.90
CA ARG A 51 -12.78 4.32 -19.09
C ARG A 51 -12.82 2.87 -19.58
N ALA A 52 -12.95 2.65 -20.90
CA ALA A 52 -12.97 1.31 -21.46
C ALA A 52 -11.68 0.54 -21.21
N ALA A 53 -10.52 1.21 -21.23
CA ALA A 53 -9.23 0.59 -20.91
C ALA A 53 -9.09 0.24 -19.43
N PHE A 54 -9.71 1.02 -18.53
CA PHE A 54 -9.71 0.75 -17.09
C PHE A 54 -10.73 -0.29 -16.65
N ASP A 55 -11.75 -0.59 -17.47
CA ASP A 55 -12.74 -1.62 -17.16
C ASP A 55 -12.12 -3.05 -17.15
N GLU A 56 -11.06 -3.28 -17.94
CA GLU A 56 -10.32 -4.56 -17.98
C GLU A 56 -8.79 -4.36 -17.80
N PRO A 57 -8.32 -4.07 -16.58
CA PRO A 57 -6.91 -3.78 -16.35
C PRO A 57 -6.09 -5.07 -16.27
N VAL A 58 -5.13 -5.24 -17.19
CA VAL A 58 -4.12 -6.30 -17.11
C VAL A 58 -2.94 -5.81 -16.28
N LEU A 59 -2.62 -6.53 -15.19
CA LEU A 59 -1.48 -6.18 -14.34
C LEU A 59 -0.17 -6.33 -15.12
N PRO A 60 0.68 -5.28 -15.20
CA PRO A 60 1.97 -5.39 -15.85
C PRO A 60 2.89 -6.33 -15.06
N PRO A 61 3.76 -7.10 -15.74
CA PRO A 61 4.80 -7.90 -15.08
C PRO A 61 5.68 -7.06 -14.15
N VAL A 62 5.96 -7.58 -12.95
CA VAL A 62 6.73 -6.89 -11.90
C VAL A 62 8.12 -6.45 -12.37
N GLU A 63 8.76 -7.21 -13.24
CA GLU A 63 10.09 -6.91 -13.79
C GLU A 63 10.11 -5.63 -14.66
N ILE A 64 8.99 -5.30 -15.31
CA ILE A 64 8.92 -4.11 -16.17
C ILE A 64 8.91 -2.85 -15.31
N ARG A 65 8.18 -2.89 -14.18
CA ARG A 65 8.16 -1.79 -13.22
C ARG A 65 9.56 -1.48 -12.71
N ASP A 66 10.31 -2.49 -12.29
CA ASP A 66 11.65 -2.31 -11.74
C ASP A 66 12.63 -1.78 -12.79
N ARG A 67 12.56 -2.28 -14.04
CA ARG A 67 13.36 -1.75 -15.17
C ARG A 67 13.07 -0.28 -15.47
N ILE A 68 11.80 0.13 -15.49
CA ILE A 68 11.41 1.52 -15.72
C ILE A 68 11.92 2.42 -14.58
N LEU A 69 11.67 2.02 -13.32
CA LEU A 69 12.11 2.77 -12.15
C LEU A 69 13.64 2.90 -12.09
N GLN A 70 14.37 1.85 -12.48
CA GLN A 70 15.83 1.89 -12.56
C GLN A 70 16.32 2.86 -13.65
N LYS A 71 15.69 2.89 -14.84
CA LYS A 71 16.04 3.83 -15.92
C LYS A 71 15.80 5.28 -15.52
N ILE A 72 14.69 5.57 -14.84
CA ILE A 72 14.39 6.92 -14.32
C ILE A 72 15.42 7.33 -13.26
N ARG A 73 15.79 6.42 -12.36
CA ARG A 73 16.85 6.66 -11.35
C ARG A 73 18.23 6.87 -11.99
N TRP A 74 18.53 6.15 -13.08
CA TRP A 74 19.77 6.30 -13.85
C TRP A 74 19.85 7.68 -14.52
N ASP A 75 18.74 8.17 -15.10
CA ASP A 75 18.67 9.51 -15.70
C ASP A 75 18.82 10.61 -14.63
N HIS A 76 18.21 10.43 -13.47
CA HIS A 76 18.37 11.32 -12.32
C HIS A 76 19.79 11.32 -11.72
N ASN A 77 20.42 10.14 -11.63
CA ASN A 77 21.78 9.98 -11.10
C ASN A 77 22.86 10.40 -12.11
N ASN A 78 22.57 10.39 -13.41
CA ASN A 78 23.42 10.94 -14.46
C ASN A 78 23.14 12.43 -14.72
N GLY A 79 22.71 13.18 -13.69
CA GLY A 79 22.84 14.63 -13.63
C GLY A 79 24.31 15.11 -13.58
N GLY A 80 25.21 14.48 -14.33
CA GLY A 80 26.62 14.80 -14.41
C GLY A 80 27.23 14.20 -15.67
N HIS A 81 27.48 15.07 -16.66
CA HIS A 81 28.16 14.84 -17.95
C HIS A 81 27.33 14.36 -19.15
N PHE A 82 26.27 15.10 -19.48
CA PHE A 82 26.08 15.50 -20.88
C PHE A 82 26.56 16.94 -21.00
N GLY A 83 27.69 17.13 -21.70
CA GLY A 83 28.27 18.44 -21.92
C GLY A 83 27.37 19.26 -22.85
N ASP A 84 26.59 20.16 -22.26
CA ASP A 84 26.10 21.33 -22.96
C ASP A 84 26.65 22.57 -22.24
N ASN A 85 27.61 23.21 -22.89
CA ASN A 85 28.20 24.46 -22.42
C ASN A 85 27.15 25.56 -22.62
N ASN A 86 26.72 26.17 -21.51
CA ASN A 86 25.95 27.42 -21.43
C ASN A 86 24.45 27.27 -21.10
N SER A 87 24.14 26.83 -19.87
CA SER A 87 22.95 27.34 -19.19
C SER A 87 23.24 27.55 -17.71
N ASN A 88 23.26 28.83 -17.32
CA ASN A 88 23.45 29.30 -15.95
C ASN A 88 22.11 29.23 -15.21
N TYR A 89 21.73 28.04 -14.78
CA TYR A 89 20.63 27.85 -13.85
C TYR A 89 21.19 27.45 -12.49
N THR A 90 20.97 28.30 -11.47
CA THR A 90 21.24 27.95 -10.08
C THR A 90 19.99 27.26 -9.54
N PHE A 91 19.89 25.94 -9.72
CA PHE A 91 18.99 25.18 -8.85
C PHE A 91 19.63 25.16 -7.47
N ILE A 92 19.02 25.88 -6.51
CA ILE A 92 19.26 25.62 -5.09
C ILE A 92 18.75 24.21 -4.87
N ASN A 93 19.69 23.27 -4.86
CA ASN A 93 19.43 21.87 -4.60
C ASN A 93 19.14 21.74 -3.10
N ILE A 94 17.92 22.10 -2.69
CA ILE A 94 17.33 21.56 -1.47
C ILE A 94 17.08 20.07 -1.73
N GLN A 95 18.16 19.30 -1.78
CA GLN A 95 18.07 17.86 -1.59
C GLN A 95 17.50 17.68 -0.17
N PRO A 96 16.28 17.16 0.03
CA PRO A 96 16.16 16.25 1.15
C PRO A 96 17.22 15.18 0.90
N LYS A 97 18.10 14.98 1.88
CA LYS A 97 19.08 13.91 1.89
C LYS A 97 18.30 12.59 1.86
N ASP A 98 17.90 12.15 0.67
CA ASP A 98 17.07 10.97 0.40
C ASP A 98 17.89 9.67 0.51
N GLY A 99 18.66 9.59 1.59
CA GLY A 99 19.47 8.43 1.99
C GLY A 99 19.35 8.14 3.49
N ASP A 100 18.53 8.87 4.23
CA ASP A 100 18.26 8.59 5.65
C ASP A 100 16.78 8.39 5.90
N HIS A 101 16.11 7.68 4.99
CA HIS A 101 14.91 6.95 5.38
C HIS A 101 15.41 5.78 6.21
N ILE A 102 15.51 5.99 7.53
CA ILE A 102 15.61 4.90 8.50
C ILE A 102 14.35 4.07 8.27
N THR A 103 14.44 3.06 7.39
CA THR A 103 13.37 2.12 7.18
C THR A 103 13.15 1.49 8.54
N VAL A 104 12.10 1.90 9.23
CA VAL A 104 11.64 1.19 10.40
C VAL A 104 11.37 -0.22 9.88
N HIS A 105 12.24 -1.15 10.24
CA HIS A 105 12.31 -2.49 9.66
C HIS A 105 10.88 -3.03 9.64
N ARG A 106 10.38 -3.53 8.50
CA ARG A 106 8.98 -3.98 8.35
C ARG A 106 8.54 -4.98 9.45
N TRP A 107 9.54 -5.56 10.13
CA TRP A 107 9.44 -6.41 11.32
C TRP A 107 9.14 -5.74 12.65
N TRP A 108 9.31 -4.43 12.82
CA TRP A 108 9.01 -3.75 14.09
C TRP A 108 7.52 -3.87 14.45
N LYS A 109 6.65 -3.87 13.43
CA LYS A 109 5.22 -4.13 13.61
C LYS A 109 4.95 -5.56 14.10
N ILE A 110 5.69 -6.54 13.60
CA ILE A 110 5.58 -7.95 14.01
C ILE A 110 6.10 -8.13 15.44
N PHE A 111 7.19 -7.45 15.81
CA PHE A 111 7.71 -7.45 17.18
C PHE A 111 6.68 -6.95 18.19
N PHE A 112 5.96 -5.86 17.91
CA PHE A 112 4.89 -5.39 18.80
C PHE A 112 3.71 -6.35 18.89
N ILE A 113 3.33 -6.97 17.77
CA ILE A 113 2.24 -7.95 17.77
C ILE A 113 2.62 -9.15 18.65
N ILE A 114 3.84 -9.69 18.49
CA ILE A 114 4.34 -10.80 19.31
C ILE A 114 4.43 -10.39 20.78
N PHE A 115 4.96 -9.20 21.09
CA PHE A 115 5.08 -8.71 22.47
C PHE A 115 3.70 -8.57 23.14
N PHE A 116 2.71 -8.03 22.41
CA PHE A 116 1.35 -7.88 22.93
C PHE A 116 0.69 -9.23 23.19
N ILE A 117 0.89 -10.20 22.28
CA ILE A 117 0.40 -11.58 22.46
C ILE A 117 1.09 -12.22 23.67
N MET A 118 2.41 -12.09 23.82
CA MET A 118 3.15 -12.66 24.94
C MET A 118 2.72 -12.08 26.29
N SER A 119 2.48 -10.77 26.36
CA SER A 119 1.94 -10.11 27.55
C SER A 119 0.58 -10.71 27.97
N LYS A 120 -0.31 -10.97 27.00
CA LYS A 120 -1.61 -11.60 27.26
C LYS A 120 -1.48 -13.06 27.72
N VAL A 121 -0.59 -13.84 27.11
CA VAL A 121 -0.31 -15.23 27.52
C VAL A 121 0.26 -15.26 28.93
N PHE A 122 1.18 -14.35 29.26
CA PHE A 122 1.77 -14.25 30.59
C PHE A 122 0.73 -13.88 31.66
N LEU A 123 -0.13 -12.90 31.38
CA LEU A 123 -1.24 -12.55 32.27
C LEU A 123 -2.17 -13.76 32.50
N PHE A 124 -2.52 -14.49 31.43
CA PHE A 124 -3.35 -15.68 31.54
C PHE A 124 -2.68 -16.78 32.38
N LEU A 125 -1.39 -17.05 32.16
CA LEU A 125 -0.62 -18.00 32.95
C LEU A 125 -0.51 -17.57 34.42
N ALA A 126 -0.31 -16.29 34.69
CA ALA A 126 -0.24 -15.76 36.04
C ALA A 126 -1.57 -15.94 36.79
N ILE A 127 -2.71 -15.65 36.12
CA ILE A 127 -4.04 -15.88 36.70
C ILE A 127 -4.26 -17.38 36.92
N PHE A 128 -3.98 -18.23 35.92
CA PHE A 128 -4.14 -19.67 36.03
C PHE A 128 -3.28 -20.26 37.17
N TYR A 129 -2.02 -19.84 37.25
CA TYR A 129 -1.11 -20.29 38.30
C TYR A 129 -1.53 -19.76 39.66
N TYR A 130 -2.01 -18.52 39.77
CA TYR A 130 -2.54 -17.99 41.03
C TYR A 130 -3.76 -18.78 41.51
N LEU A 131 -4.70 -19.10 40.61
CA LEU A 131 -5.85 -19.93 40.93
C LEU A 131 -5.44 -21.36 41.32
N LYS A 132 -4.53 -21.98 40.55
CA LYS A 132 -4.00 -23.32 40.86
C LYS A 132 -3.20 -23.35 42.17
N TYR A 133 -2.42 -22.31 42.43
CA TYR A 133 -1.66 -22.14 43.67
C TYR A 133 -2.59 -21.95 44.87
N ARG A 134 -3.66 -21.16 44.72
CA ARG A 134 -4.74 -21.04 45.72
C ARG A 134 -5.39 -22.40 46.00
N GLN A 135 -5.74 -23.16 44.96
CA GLN A 135 -6.34 -24.48 45.11
C GLN A 135 -5.40 -25.48 45.80
N SER A 136 -4.09 -25.41 45.53
CA SER A 136 -3.10 -26.24 46.23
C SER A 136 -2.99 -25.90 47.72
N GLN A 137 -3.12 -24.62 48.10
CA GLN A 137 -3.13 -24.20 49.51
C GLN A 137 -4.39 -24.71 50.24
N GLU A 138 -5.55 -24.65 49.60
CA GLU A 138 -6.81 -25.14 50.17
C GLU A 138 -6.79 -26.66 50.38
N GLN A 139 -6.19 -27.42 49.45
CA GLN A 139 -5.97 -28.86 49.63
C GLN A 139 -5.06 -29.17 50.81
N GLN A 140 -4.02 -28.36 51.05
CA GLN A 140 -3.18 -28.53 52.23
C GLN A 140 -3.92 -28.17 53.51
N HIS A 141 -4.70 -27.09 53.53
CA HIS A 141 -5.47 -26.69 54.70
C HIS A 141 -6.59 -27.71 55.04
N SER A 142 -7.32 -28.22 54.05
CA SER A 142 -8.33 -29.27 54.26
C SER A 142 -7.72 -30.61 54.68
N ASN A 143 -6.61 -31.02 54.07
CA ASN A 143 -5.89 -32.24 54.44
C ASN A 143 -5.20 -32.14 55.82
N LEU A 144 -4.87 -30.94 56.33
CA LEU A 144 -4.38 -30.74 57.70
C LEU A 144 -5.51 -30.71 58.73
N LEU A 145 -6.71 -30.28 58.32
CA LEU A 145 -7.91 -30.28 59.17
C LEU A 145 -8.54 -31.68 59.30
N HIS A 146 -8.54 -32.51 58.25
CA HIS A 146 -9.04 -33.89 58.30
C HIS A 146 -8.46 -34.75 59.43
N PRO A 147 -7.12 -34.81 59.67
CA PRO A 147 -6.56 -35.58 60.79
C PRO A 147 -6.85 -34.94 62.15
N ARG A 148 -7.01 -33.61 62.24
CA ARG A 148 -7.39 -32.90 63.47
C ARG A 148 -8.82 -33.23 63.90
N TYR A 149 -9.78 -33.19 62.96
CA TYR A 149 -11.17 -33.57 63.25
C TYR A 149 -11.31 -35.05 63.62
N GLN A 150 -10.50 -35.93 63.03
CA GLN A 150 -10.47 -37.35 63.40
C GLN A 150 -9.88 -37.56 64.81
N GLN A 151 -8.82 -36.82 65.17
CA GLN A 151 -8.24 -36.89 66.52
C GLN A 151 -9.21 -36.36 67.59
N GLU A 152 -9.90 -35.25 67.35
CA GLU A 152 -10.88 -34.68 68.30
C GLU A 152 -12.09 -35.60 68.50
N GLN A 153 -12.57 -36.25 67.43
CA GLN A 153 -13.65 -37.24 67.55
C GLN A 153 -13.23 -38.54 68.22
N VAL A 154 -11.98 -38.99 68.02
CA VAL A 154 -11.47 -40.19 68.71
C VAL A 154 -11.22 -39.89 70.20
N GLN A 155 -10.72 -38.70 70.55
CA GLN A 155 -10.43 -38.33 71.94
C GLN A 155 -11.70 -38.07 72.77
N SER A 156 -12.76 -37.53 72.17
CA SER A 156 -14.08 -37.35 72.81
C SER A 156 -14.89 -38.65 72.96
N ARG A 157 -14.54 -39.71 72.21
CA ARG A 157 -15.15 -41.04 72.36
C ARG A 157 -14.51 -41.91 73.45
N VAL A 158 -13.37 -41.48 73.99
CA VAL A 158 -12.54 -42.25 74.94
C VAL A 158 -12.64 -41.67 76.37
N LEU A 159 -13.34 -40.55 76.56
CA LEU A 159 -13.80 -40.04 77.86
C LEU A 159 -15.29 -40.37 78.05
#